data_AF-A0A7T8KIP5-F1
#
_entry.id   AF-A0A7T8KIP5-F1
#
_cell.length_a   1.000
_cell.length_b   1.000
_cell.length_c   1.000
_cell.angle_alpha   90.00
_cell.angle_beta   90.00
_cell.angle_gamma   90.00
#
_symmetry.space_group_name_H-M   'P 1'
#
loop_
_entity.id
_entity.type
_entity.pdbx_description
1 polymer ?
#
loop_
_entity_poly.entity_id
_entity_poly.type
_entity_poly.pdbx_seq_one_letter_code
_entity_poly.pdbx_strand_id
1 'polypeptide(L)'
;TLASSGNRKRSIKDSPSVSATLCAYVDCMLQVGELYLVSKAIHVASSSLSTLPLMVLLNFLRALAAQGQHPNEFKKIWSKYETQEKLLRPNDWEEPRAFMSYALCVGKFGSFPRMMDESLYLDAENQEHFFEGLKYLQWSQPSSNPPLDEARYNVEILSDLSHNHVRDSNVLDILESFQRQLDIERKGYTIVDSILHSTEEMETLKAVDLVREELCKEWKNKIKASLKTRLDRLKSSELSAKKLSGLSGYPFLSVLPLDTLADVAVEEATRLLTQSESYCPSVYYIQTDLGRKVFRRFEVASNLEPEFLKSFDSTYSHYSGDIQNINKRLPERPVKDWSHSIQIFVGRELLKVILMWIRKILARI
;
A
#
# COMPACT_ATOMS: atom_id res chain seq x y z
N THR A 1 1.60 -25.47 40.41
CA THR A 1 2.57 -25.57 39.30
C THR A 1 2.12 -24.67 38.15
N LEU A 2 2.41 -23.38 38.27
CA LEU A 2 2.08 -22.34 37.28
C LEU A 2 3.18 -22.28 36.23
N ALA A 3 2.89 -22.75 35.02
CA ALA A 3 3.82 -22.69 33.90
C ALA A 3 3.95 -21.24 33.42
N SER A 4 5.18 -20.73 33.49
CA SER A 4 5.59 -19.46 32.91
C SER A 4 5.33 -19.47 31.39
N SER A 5 4.35 -18.70 30.93
CA SER A 5 4.19 -18.43 29.50
C SER A 5 5.29 -17.47 29.06
N GLY A 6 6.42 -18.07 28.65
CA GLY A 6 7.51 -17.34 28.00
C GLY A 6 6.97 -16.62 26.78
N ASN A 7 6.93 -15.29 26.87
CA ASN A 7 6.53 -14.38 25.81
C ASN A 7 7.60 -14.41 24.69
N ARG A 8 7.64 -15.50 23.91
CA ARG A 8 8.48 -15.61 22.72
C ARG A 8 7.96 -14.60 21.70
N LYS A 9 8.65 -13.46 21.59
CA LYS A 9 8.55 -12.57 20.43
C LYS A 9 8.75 -13.43 19.19
N ARG A 10 7.67 -13.76 18.49
CA ARG A 10 7.71 -14.50 17.22
C ARG A 10 8.47 -13.64 16.22
N SER A 11 9.71 -14.01 15.98
CA SER A 11 10.58 -13.47 14.93
C SER A 11 10.00 -13.86 13.57
N ILE A 12 9.98 -12.92 12.64
CA ILE A 12 9.50 -13.03 11.25
C ILE A 12 10.43 -13.94 10.43
N LYS A 13 10.63 -15.22 10.79
CA LYS A 13 11.66 -16.05 10.14
C LYS A 13 11.16 -17.22 9.28
N ASP A 14 9.97 -17.77 9.51
CA ASP A 14 9.69 -19.12 8.95
C ASP A 14 8.46 -19.22 8.06
N SER A 15 8.19 -18.26 7.17
CA SER A 15 7.21 -18.50 6.09
C SER A 15 7.56 -17.76 4.80
N PRO A 16 7.04 -18.21 3.63
CA PRO A 16 7.07 -17.46 2.36
C PRO A 16 6.64 -15.98 2.46
N SER A 17 6.11 -15.56 3.62
CA SER A 17 5.82 -14.18 4.01
C SER A 17 7.04 -13.28 4.21
N VAL A 18 8.26 -13.77 4.50
CA VAL A 18 9.36 -12.87 4.90
C VAL A 18 9.79 -11.96 3.75
N SER A 19 9.97 -12.53 2.56
CA SER A 19 10.31 -11.77 1.34
C SER A 19 9.22 -10.74 1.02
N ALA A 20 7.97 -11.19 0.95
CA ALA A 20 6.82 -10.31 0.68
C ALA A 20 6.67 -9.21 1.74
N THR A 21 6.92 -9.55 3.01
CA THR A 21 6.85 -8.60 4.13
C THR A 21 7.97 -7.58 4.06
N LEU A 22 9.19 -7.99 3.69
CA LEU A 22 10.30 -7.06 3.49
C LEU A 22 10.08 -6.17 2.27
N CYS A 23 9.55 -6.71 1.17
CA CYS A 23 9.16 -5.92 0.01
C CYS A 23 8.12 -4.86 0.40
N ALA A 24 7.02 -5.27 1.03
CA ALA A 24 5.97 -4.36 1.50
C ALA A 24 6.49 -3.35 2.53
N TYR A 25 7.41 -3.76 3.40
CA TYR A 25 8.08 -2.88 4.36
C TYR A 25 8.85 -1.77 3.64
N VAL A 26 9.65 -2.11 2.62
CA VAL A 26 10.42 -1.13 1.83
C VAL A 26 9.49 -0.21 1.07
N ASP A 27 8.44 -0.76 0.45
CA ASP A 27 7.44 0.02 -0.29
C ASP A 27 6.73 1.03 0.64
N CYS A 28 6.34 0.60 1.85
CA CYS A 28 5.76 1.50 2.86
C CYS A 28 6.74 2.59 3.31
N MET A 29 8.01 2.25 3.53
CA MET A 29 9.03 3.23 3.93
C MET A 29 9.29 4.29 2.87
N LEU A 30 9.29 3.89 1.59
CA LEU A 30 9.40 4.82 0.48
C LEU A 30 8.26 5.82 0.49
N GLN A 31 7.04 5.33 0.68
CA GLN A 31 5.85 6.18 0.68
C GLN A 31 5.75 7.11 1.89
N VAL A 32 6.27 6.68 3.04
CA VAL A 32 6.34 7.52 4.26
C VAL A 32 7.44 8.60 4.12
N GLY A 33 8.38 8.45 3.18
CA GLY A 33 9.51 9.37 3.02
C GLY A 33 10.57 9.25 4.12
N GLU A 34 10.52 8.20 4.95
CA GLU A 34 11.52 7.95 6.02
C GLU A 34 12.68 7.09 5.51
N LEU A 35 13.36 7.61 4.49
CA LEU A 35 14.36 6.93 3.69
C LEU A 35 15.58 6.45 4.48
N TYR A 36 15.93 7.16 5.55
CA TYR A 36 17.00 6.75 6.48
C TYR A 36 16.69 5.39 7.15
N LEU A 37 15.41 5.03 7.31
CA LEU A 37 15.01 3.72 7.81
C LEU A 37 15.17 2.62 6.74
N VAL A 38 15.02 2.95 5.45
CA VAL A 38 15.36 2.03 4.35
C VAL A 38 16.85 1.71 4.40
N SER A 39 17.71 2.73 4.50
CA SER A 39 19.16 2.56 4.65
C SER A 39 19.51 1.75 5.89
N LYS A 40 18.86 2.02 7.03
CA LYS A 40 19.03 1.22 8.25
C LYS A 40 18.61 -0.23 8.05
N ALA A 41 17.45 -0.48 7.42
CA ALA A 41 16.96 -1.81 7.13
C ALA A 41 17.93 -2.56 6.22
N ILE A 42 18.49 -1.90 5.19
CA ILE A 42 19.56 -2.41 4.33
C ILE A 42 20.78 -2.77 5.17
N HIS A 43 21.27 -1.87 6.03
CA HIS A 43 22.44 -2.13 6.88
C HIS A 43 22.22 -3.29 7.84
N VAL A 44 21.05 -3.37 8.46
CA VAL A 44 20.66 -4.47 9.34
C VAL A 44 20.60 -5.78 8.55
N ALA A 45 20.00 -5.73 7.37
CA ALA A 45 19.94 -6.86 6.44
C ALA A 45 21.33 -7.18 5.87
N SER A 46 22.28 -6.24 5.89
CA SER A 46 23.58 -6.37 5.25
C SER A 46 24.49 -7.41 5.86
N SER A 47 24.33 -7.61 7.17
CA SER A 47 24.94 -8.71 7.92
C SER A 47 24.43 -10.09 7.48
N SER A 48 23.30 -10.15 6.78
CA SER A 48 22.66 -11.36 6.27
C SER A 48 22.36 -11.27 4.76
N LEU A 49 23.00 -10.32 4.03
CA LEU A 49 22.69 -10.00 2.63
C LEU A 49 22.78 -11.22 1.71
N SER A 50 23.69 -12.17 2.01
CA SER A 50 23.84 -13.43 1.26
C SER A 50 22.60 -14.33 1.30
N THR A 51 21.68 -14.09 2.23
CA THR A 51 20.46 -14.89 2.44
C THR A 51 19.18 -14.16 2.02
N LEU A 52 19.29 -12.91 1.56
CA LEU A 52 18.12 -12.15 1.13
C LEU A 52 17.63 -12.63 -0.24
N PRO A 53 16.31 -12.77 -0.43
CA PRO A 53 15.74 -13.05 -1.73
C PRO A 53 16.04 -11.93 -2.73
N LEU A 54 16.29 -12.30 -3.98
CA LEU A 54 16.61 -11.40 -5.09
C LEU A 54 15.59 -10.25 -5.22
N MET A 55 14.31 -10.55 -5.07
CA MET A 55 13.21 -9.57 -5.09
C MET A 55 13.31 -8.47 -4.02
N VAL A 56 13.84 -8.80 -2.84
CA VAL A 56 14.02 -7.82 -1.76
C VAL A 56 15.16 -6.87 -2.10
N LEU A 57 16.24 -7.39 -2.69
CA LEU A 57 17.35 -6.56 -3.18
C LEU A 57 16.90 -5.62 -4.30
N LEU A 58 16.06 -6.09 -5.22
CA LEU A 58 15.47 -5.25 -6.27
C LEU A 58 14.65 -4.10 -5.67
N ASN A 59 13.80 -4.39 -4.70
CA ASN A 59 13.02 -3.34 -4.04
C ASN A 59 13.94 -2.33 -3.32
N PHE A 60 15.03 -2.78 -2.70
CA PHE A 60 16.02 -1.86 -2.11
C PHE A 60 16.76 -1.03 -3.16
N LEU A 61 17.15 -1.62 -4.29
CA LEU A 61 17.77 -0.90 -5.40
C LEU A 61 16.82 0.15 -5.98
N ARG A 62 15.56 -0.23 -6.23
CA ARG A 62 14.51 0.70 -6.66
C ARG A 62 14.34 1.83 -5.65
N ALA A 63 14.33 1.49 -4.35
CA ALA A 63 14.20 2.47 -3.29
C ALA A 63 15.34 3.48 -3.29
N LEU A 64 16.59 3.02 -3.37
CA LEU A 64 17.76 3.89 -3.42
C LEU A 64 17.85 4.69 -4.72
N ALA A 65 17.44 4.11 -5.84
CA ALA A 65 17.41 4.77 -7.14
C ALA A 65 16.37 5.90 -7.16
N ALA A 66 15.15 5.64 -6.68
CA ALA A 66 14.10 6.64 -6.57
C ALA A 66 14.57 7.85 -5.74
N GLN A 67 15.35 7.62 -4.69
CA GLN A 67 15.85 8.68 -3.82
C GLN A 67 16.92 9.57 -4.46
N GLY A 68 17.72 9.05 -5.39
CA GLY A 68 18.90 9.77 -5.87
C GLY A 68 19.90 10.10 -4.73
N GLN A 69 19.90 9.32 -3.65
CA GLN A 69 20.81 9.50 -2.50
C GLN A 69 21.51 8.17 -2.18
N HIS A 70 22.74 8.24 -1.65
CA HIS A 70 23.58 7.09 -1.26
C HIS A 70 24.08 6.18 -2.41
N PRO A 71 24.82 6.71 -3.40
CA PRO A 71 25.36 5.92 -4.51
C PRO A 71 26.27 4.77 -4.06
N ASN A 72 26.96 4.92 -2.92
CA ASN A 72 27.83 3.87 -2.36
C ASN A 72 27.04 2.67 -1.82
N GLU A 73 25.90 2.91 -1.15
CA GLU A 73 25.04 1.80 -0.70
C GLU A 73 24.33 1.15 -1.90
N PHE A 74 23.95 1.93 -2.92
CA PHE A 74 23.43 1.37 -4.17
C PHE A 74 24.46 0.44 -4.83
N LYS A 75 25.70 0.91 -5.03
CA LYS A 75 26.81 0.08 -5.58
C LYS A 75 27.01 -1.21 -4.81
N LYS A 76 26.97 -1.14 -3.48
CA LYS A 76 27.16 -2.28 -2.58
C LYS A 76 26.02 -3.30 -2.68
N ILE A 77 24.77 -2.84 -2.75
CA ILE A 77 23.61 -3.74 -2.95
C ILE A 77 23.65 -4.31 -4.37
N TRP A 78 23.95 -3.48 -5.37
CA TRP A 78 24.05 -3.87 -6.77
C TRP A 78 25.07 -4.98 -6.98
N SER A 79 26.30 -4.81 -6.49
CA SER A 79 27.35 -5.83 -6.60
C SER A 79 26.93 -7.17 -5.98
N LYS A 80 26.16 -7.15 -4.89
CA LYS A 80 25.64 -8.38 -4.27
C LYS A 80 24.48 -8.98 -5.04
N TYR A 81 23.56 -8.14 -5.53
CA TYR A 81 22.49 -8.54 -6.43
C TYR A 81 23.07 -9.26 -7.65
N GLU A 82 24.04 -8.62 -8.30
CA GLU A 82 24.78 -9.13 -9.46
C GLU A 82 25.42 -10.49 -9.16
N THR A 83 26.08 -10.61 -8.00
CA THR A 83 26.71 -11.87 -7.57
C THR A 83 25.68 -12.97 -7.34
N GLN A 84 24.54 -12.67 -6.70
CA GLN A 84 23.49 -13.66 -6.45
C GLN A 84 22.72 -14.04 -7.72
N GLU A 85 22.46 -13.09 -8.60
CA GLU A 85 21.78 -13.32 -9.87
C GLU A 85 22.65 -14.20 -10.78
N LYS A 86 23.95 -13.89 -10.92
CA LYS A 86 24.94 -14.74 -11.61
C LYS A 86 24.95 -16.18 -11.09
N LEU A 87 24.76 -16.38 -9.78
CA LEU A 87 24.71 -17.71 -9.17
C LEU A 87 23.39 -18.44 -9.45
N LEU A 88 22.27 -17.71 -9.58
CA LEU A 88 20.93 -18.29 -9.76
C LEU A 88 20.56 -18.50 -11.22
N ARG A 89 21.03 -17.62 -12.12
CA ARG A 89 20.75 -17.63 -13.56
C ARG A 89 22.03 -17.29 -14.33
N PRO A 90 22.99 -18.23 -14.41
CA PRO A 90 24.28 -17.98 -15.07
C PRO A 90 24.16 -17.72 -16.58
N ASN A 91 23.05 -18.12 -17.23
CA ASN A 91 22.87 -18.06 -18.69
C ASN A 91 21.74 -17.14 -19.17
N ASP A 92 20.85 -16.67 -18.29
CA ASP A 92 19.69 -15.82 -18.63
C ASP A 92 19.68 -14.59 -17.71
N TRP A 93 20.41 -13.54 -18.13
CA TRP A 93 20.60 -12.35 -17.33
C TRP A 93 19.58 -11.26 -17.67
N GLU A 94 18.32 -11.50 -17.35
CA GLU A 94 17.26 -10.58 -17.75
C GLU A 94 16.17 -10.53 -16.67
N GLU A 95 16.43 -9.80 -15.58
CA GLU A 95 15.36 -9.31 -14.70
C GLU A 95 15.18 -7.80 -14.94
N PRO A 96 14.20 -7.41 -15.79
CA PRO A 96 14.00 -6.02 -16.22
C PRO A 96 13.90 -4.99 -15.09
N ARG A 97 13.43 -5.40 -13.91
CA ARG A 97 13.33 -4.52 -12.70
C ARG A 97 14.70 -4.07 -12.19
N ALA A 98 15.72 -4.93 -12.31
CA ALA A 98 17.08 -4.62 -11.90
C ALA A 98 17.67 -3.56 -12.82
N PHE A 99 17.55 -3.80 -14.13
CA PHE A 99 17.99 -2.89 -15.16
C PHE A 99 17.32 -1.53 -15.05
N MET A 100 16.02 -1.50 -14.78
CA MET A 100 15.28 -0.27 -14.56
C MET A 100 15.81 0.53 -13.37
N SER A 101 15.99 -0.12 -12.21
CA SER A 101 16.56 0.52 -11.02
C SER A 101 17.98 1.04 -11.27
N TYR A 102 18.73 0.33 -12.11
CA TYR A 102 20.07 0.70 -12.53
C TYR A 102 20.08 1.92 -13.46
N ALA A 103 19.29 1.89 -14.53
CA ALA A 103 19.14 2.98 -15.49
C ALA A 103 18.62 4.25 -14.82
N LEU A 104 17.67 4.14 -13.87
CA LEU A 104 17.22 5.26 -13.03
C LEU A 104 18.39 5.89 -12.25
N CYS A 105 19.21 5.07 -11.59
CA CYS A 105 20.41 5.53 -10.90
C CYS A 105 21.40 6.18 -11.89
N VAL A 106 21.63 5.58 -13.06
CA VAL A 106 22.54 6.13 -14.07
C VAL A 106 22.07 7.50 -14.51
N GLY A 107 20.77 7.68 -14.78
CA GLY A 107 20.19 8.99 -15.13
C GLY A 107 20.39 10.02 -14.02
N LYS A 108 20.12 9.65 -12.76
CA LYS A 108 20.30 10.57 -11.62
C LYS A 108 21.77 10.89 -11.27
N PHE A 109 22.72 10.01 -11.56
CA PHE A 109 24.11 10.12 -11.06
C PHE A 109 25.21 10.19 -12.15
N GLY A 110 24.87 10.08 -13.43
CA GLY A 110 25.77 10.39 -14.56
C GLY A 110 26.91 9.42 -14.87
N SER A 111 27.16 8.37 -14.07
CA SER A 111 28.20 7.37 -14.43
C SER A 111 27.98 5.98 -13.83
N PHE A 112 27.72 5.00 -14.68
CA PHE A 112 27.63 3.56 -14.36
C PHE A 112 27.76 2.74 -15.66
N PRO A 113 28.37 1.52 -15.67
CA PRO A 113 28.57 0.70 -16.89
C PRO A 113 27.27 0.25 -17.60
N ARG A 114 27.33 -0.12 -18.88
CA ARG A 114 26.17 -0.46 -19.73
C ARG A 114 25.44 -1.77 -19.38
N MET A 115 24.10 -1.80 -19.50
CA MET A 115 23.27 -3.02 -19.56
C MET A 115 21.97 -2.81 -20.39
N MET A 116 21.22 -3.89 -20.64
CA MET A 116 20.23 -4.14 -21.73
C MET A 116 18.74 -4.18 -21.29
N ASP A 117 17.88 -4.34 -22.31
CA ASP A 117 16.42 -4.31 -22.59
C ASP A 117 15.25 -4.65 -21.61
N GLU A 118 14.06 -4.21 -22.06
CA GLU A 118 12.63 -4.53 -21.83
C GLU A 118 11.82 -4.08 -20.58
N SER A 119 10.50 -4.05 -20.80
CA SER A 119 9.48 -3.13 -20.25
C SER A 119 8.97 -3.37 -18.82
N LEU A 120 8.76 -2.28 -18.07
CA LEU A 120 8.05 -2.24 -16.78
C LEU A 120 7.50 -0.85 -16.45
N TYR A 121 6.54 -0.83 -15.51
CA TYR A 121 5.82 0.36 -15.09
C TYR A 121 6.68 1.26 -14.17
N LEU A 122 6.98 2.47 -14.63
CA LEU A 122 7.60 3.56 -13.87
C LEU A 122 6.58 4.69 -13.71
N ASP A 123 6.61 5.39 -12.58
CA ASP A 123 5.89 6.67 -12.46
C ASP A 123 6.53 7.73 -13.37
N ALA A 124 5.80 8.82 -13.64
CA ALA A 124 6.21 9.82 -14.63
C ALA A 124 7.57 10.48 -14.30
N GLU A 125 7.85 10.75 -13.02
CA GLU A 125 9.11 11.32 -12.56
C GLU A 125 10.28 10.35 -12.79
N ASN A 126 10.12 9.07 -12.44
CA ASN A 126 11.14 8.07 -12.66
C ASN A 126 11.27 7.73 -14.15
N GLN A 127 10.23 7.85 -14.97
CA GLN A 127 10.35 7.65 -16.42
C GLN A 127 11.35 8.63 -17.04
N GLU A 128 11.31 9.91 -16.69
CA GLU A 128 12.24 10.92 -17.24
C GLU A 128 13.70 10.56 -16.93
N HIS A 129 13.99 10.28 -15.66
CA HIS A 129 15.33 9.87 -15.23
C HIS A 129 15.77 8.54 -15.83
N PHE A 130 14.84 7.60 -16.01
CA PHE A 130 15.12 6.34 -16.69
C PHE A 130 15.53 6.60 -18.15
N PHE A 131 14.79 7.42 -18.89
CA PHE A 131 15.12 7.77 -20.27
C PHE A 131 16.43 8.57 -20.39
N GLU A 132 16.73 9.46 -19.43
CA GLU A 132 18.05 10.09 -19.34
C GLU A 132 19.16 9.05 -19.15
N GLY A 133 18.95 8.09 -18.25
CA GLY A 133 19.83 6.96 -18.04
C GLY A 133 20.07 6.15 -19.33
N LEU A 134 19.00 5.83 -20.06
CA LEU A 134 19.08 5.14 -21.34
C LEU A 134 19.88 5.91 -22.40
N LYS A 135 19.73 7.24 -22.46
CA LYS A 135 20.54 8.11 -23.33
C LYS A 135 22.03 8.04 -22.96
N TYR A 136 22.35 8.11 -21.67
CA TYR A 136 23.73 7.95 -21.18
C TYR A 136 24.30 6.56 -21.51
N LEU A 137 23.46 5.53 -21.42
CA LEU A 137 23.81 4.17 -21.80
C LEU A 137 23.82 3.97 -23.33
N GLN A 138 23.57 5.01 -24.13
CA GLN A 138 23.49 4.94 -25.60
C GLN A 138 22.61 3.77 -26.05
N TRP A 139 21.46 3.59 -25.40
CA TRP A 139 20.50 2.57 -25.76
C TRP A 139 19.58 3.12 -26.85
N SER A 140 19.57 2.46 -28.01
CA SER A 140 18.70 2.81 -29.13
C SER A 140 17.26 2.51 -28.75
N GLN A 141 16.36 3.49 -28.91
CA GLN A 141 14.92 3.25 -28.70
C GLN A 141 14.46 2.06 -29.54
N PRO A 142 13.60 1.18 -28.99
CA PRO A 142 12.97 0.13 -29.79
C PRO A 142 12.29 0.77 -31.00
N SER A 143 12.57 0.25 -32.19
CA SER A 143 12.00 0.74 -33.44
C SER A 143 10.48 0.58 -33.41
N SER A 144 9.76 1.70 -33.34
CA SER A 144 8.30 1.82 -33.35
C SER A 144 7.57 0.96 -32.33
N ASN A 145 6.74 1.57 -31.47
CA ASN A 145 5.73 0.82 -30.75
C ASN A 145 5.02 -0.09 -31.77
N PRO A 146 5.00 -1.43 -31.59
CA PRO A 146 4.19 -2.26 -32.45
C PRO A 146 2.79 -1.64 -32.46
N PRO A 147 2.12 -1.54 -33.62
CA PRO A 147 0.72 -1.15 -33.60
C PRO A 147 0.06 -2.00 -32.52
N LEU A 148 -0.69 -1.35 -31.62
CA LEU A 148 -1.61 -2.03 -30.72
C LEU A 148 -2.67 -2.67 -31.62
N ASP A 149 -2.29 -3.71 -32.38
CA ASP A 149 -3.23 -4.59 -33.02
C ASP A 149 -4.01 -5.18 -31.86
N GLU A 150 -5.26 -4.73 -31.75
CA GLU A 150 -6.20 -5.18 -30.76
C GLU A 150 -6.10 -6.69 -30.72
N ALA A 151 -5.72 -7.25 -29.57
CA ALA A 151 -5.68 -8.69 -29.39
C ALA A 151 -7.12 -9.20 -29.54
N ARG A 152 -7.56 -9.43 -30.77
CA ARG A 152 -8.87 -9.96 -31.07
C ARG A 152 -8.86 -11.39 -30.57
N TYR A 153 -9.85 -11.71 -29.76
CA TYR A 153 -10.09 -13.09 -29.37
C TYR A 153 -10.39 -13.87 -30.66
N ASN A 154 -9.40 -14.59 -31.19
CA ASN A 154 -9.54 -15.51 -32.34
C ASN A 154 -10.26 -16.81 -31.92
N VAL A 155 -11.32 -16.69 -31.12
CA VAL A 155 -12.14 -17.80 -30.67
C VAL A 155 -13.52 -17.58 -31.25
N GLU A 156 -13.97 -18.51 -32.11
CA GLU A 156 -15.25 -18.44 -32.84
C GLU A 156 -16.46 -18.25 -31.91
N ILE A 157 -16.42 -18.81 -30.69
CA ILE A 157 -17.49 -18.63 -29.70
C ILE A 157 -17.59 -17.17 -29.18
N LEU A 158 -16.50 -16.41 -29.29
CA LEU A 158 -16.42 -15.02 -28.82
C LEU A 158 -16.50 -14.01 -29.99
N SER A 159 -16.64 -14.45 -31.25
CA SER A 159 -16.70 -13.55 -32.41
C SER A 159 -17.88 -12.59 -32.31
N ASP A 160 -19.01 -13.07 -31.81
CA ASP A 160 -20.25 -12.29 -31.73
C ASP A 160 -20.22 -11.24 -30.61
N LEU A 161 -19.32 -11.39 -29.63
CA LEU A 161 -19.08 -10.40 -28.57
C LEU A 161 -18.25 -9.21 -29.04
N SER A 162 -17.57 -9.32 -30.18
CA SER A 162 -16.81 -8.20 -30.77
C SER A 162 -17.71 -7.17 -31.46
N HIS A 163 -18.99 -7.49 -31.66
CA HIS A 163 -19.98 -6.56 -32.20
C HIS A 163 -20.57 -5.72 -31.07
N ASN A 164 -19.97 -4.55 -30.85
CA ASN A 164 -20.39 -3.56 -29.86
C ASN A 164 -21.79 -2.98 -30.17
N HIS A 165 -22.84 -3.63 -29.68
CA HIS A 165 -24.15 -2.99 -29.49
C HIS A 165 -24.14 -2.19 -28.19
N VAL A 166 -23.47 -1.04 -28.22
CA VAL A 166 -23.59 -0.05 -27.15
C VAL A 166 -24.97 0.58 -27.26
N ARG A 167 -25.82 0.37 -26.24
CA ARG A 167 -27.05 1.15 -26.10
C ARG A 167 -26.66 2.60 -25.83
N ASP A 168 -27.35 3.54 -26.48
CA ASP A 168 -27.21 4.98 -26.23
C ASP A 168 -27.56 5.30 -24.76
N SER A 169 -26.58 5.14 -23.87
CA SER A 169 -26.62 5.70 -22.53
C SER A 169 -26.19 7.16 -22.63
N ASN A 170 -26.96 8.07 -22.01
CA ASN A 170 -26.61 9.49 -21.97
C ASN A 170 -25.24 9.68 -21.31
N VAL A 171 -24.23 10.06 -22.09
CA VAL A 171 -22.83 10.28 -21.67
C VAL A 171 -22.71 11.22 -20.46
N LEU A 172 -23.58 12.23 -20.38
CA LEU A 172 -23.66 13.18 -19.27
C LEU A 172 -23.98 12.50 -17.92
N ASP A 173 -24.84 11.47 -17.91
CA ASP A 173 -25.24 10.75 -16.69
C ASP A 173 -24.10 9.88 -16.15
N ILE A 174 -23.28 9.34 -17.05
CA ILE A 174 -22.11 8.51 -16.72
C ILE A 174 -21.02 9.35 -16.04
N LEU A 175 -20.74 10.55 -16.55
CA LEU A 175 -19.75 11.45 -15.96
C LEU A 175 -20.16 11.96 -14.58
N GLU A 176 -21.44 12.30 -14.39
CA GLU A 176 -21.94 12.71 -13.07
C GLU A 176 -21.89 11.55 -12.06
N SER A 177 -22.32 10.36 -12.48
CA SER A 177 -22.27 9.14 -11.67
C SER A 177 -20.83 8.79 -11.27
N PHE A 178 -19.88 8.97 -12.19
CA PHE A 178 -18.46 8.78 -11.94
C PHE A 178 -17.92 9.73 -10.88
N GLN A 179 -18.18 11.03 -11.00
CA GLN A 179 -17.74 12.01 -10.00
C GLN A 179 -18.34 11.71 -8.62
N ARG A 180 -19.62 11.32 -8.57
CA ARG A 180 -20.28 10.89 -7.34
C ARG A 180 -19.61 9.66 -6.73
N GLN A 181 -19.28 8.65 -7.55
CA GLN A 181 -18.59 7.44 -7.10
C GLN A 181 -17.17 7.76 -6.59
N LEU A 182 -16.43 8.61 -7.31
CA LEU A 182 -15.11 9.06 -6.91
C LEU A 182 -15.13 9.76 -5.55
N ASP A 183 -16.14 10.61 -5.30
CA ASP A 183 -16.31 11.29 -4.02
C ASP A 183 -16.68 10.33 -2.88
N ILE A 184 -17.47 9.29 -3.17
CA ILE A 184 -17.76 8.21 -2.20
C ILE A 184 -16.49 7.45 -1.85
N GLU A 185 -15.68 7.07 -2.84
CA GLU A 185 -14.42 6.35 -2.64
C GLU A 185 -13.40 7.20 -1.88
N ARG A 186 -13.32 8.51 -2.18
CA ARG A 186 -12.51 9.48 -1.42
C ARG A 186 -12.89 9.53 0.05
N LYS A 187 -14.20 9.54 0.35
CA LYS A 187 -14.70 9.49 1.73
C LYS A 187 -14.43 8.13 2.37
N GLY A 188 -14.47 7.06 1.57
CA GLY A 188 -14.27 5.65 1.97
C GLY A 188 -15.37 5.09 2.88
N TYR A 189 -16.52 5.76 2.94
CA TYR A 189 -17.74 5.28 3.58
C TYR A 189 -18.97 5.91 2.90
N THR A 190 -20.11 5.23 3.03
CA THR A 190 -21.41 5.71 2.56
C THR A 190 -22.39 5.70 3.72
N ILE A 191 -23.16 6.77 3.86
CA ILE A 191 -24.28 6.83 4.81
C ILE A 191 -25.52 6.36 4.07
N VAL A 192 -26.17 5.33 4.59
CA VAL A 192 -27.42 4.79 4.06
C VAL A 192 -28.48 5.03 5.10
N ASP A 193 -29.54 5.74 4.72
CA ASP A 193 -30.66 6.01 5.60
C ASP A 193 -31.35 4.69 5.98
N SER A 194 -31.67 4.57 7.27
CA SER A 194 -32.38 3.40 7.78
C SER A 194 -33.82 3.40 7.25
N ILE A 195 -34.28 2.26 6.73
CA ILE A 195 -35.69 2.05 6.37
C ILE A 195 -36.59 1.83 7.60
N LEU A 196 -36.00 1.62 8.78
CA LEU A 196 -36.74 1.46 10.03
C LEU A 196 -37.32 2.82 10.42
N HIS A 197 -38.65 2.90 10.50
CA HIS A 197 -39.32 4.11 10.94
C HIS A 197 -39.02 4.32 12.42
N SER A 198 -38.40 5.45 12.79
CA SER A 198 -38.16 5.77 14.20
C SER A 198 -39.49 6.04 14.89
N THR A 199 -39.94 5.09 15.72
CA THR A 199 -41.13 5.25 16.57
C THR A 199 -40.83 6.03 17.86
N GLU A 200 -39.56 6.39 18.10
CA GLU A 200 -39.13 7.13 19.29
C GLU A 200 -39.33 8.65 19.13
N GLU A 201 -39.53 9.34 20.26
CA GLU A 201 -39.64 10.79 20.31
C GLU A 201 -38.39 11.46 19.72
N MET A 202 -38.58 12.35 18.75
CA MET A 202 -37.48 12.97 17.99
C MET A 202 -36.47 13.73 18.87
N GLU A 203 -36.87 14.15 20.07
CA GLU A 203 -36.01 14.89 21.02
C GLU A 203 -35.06 13.99 21.80
N THR A 204 -35.50 12.80 22.22
CA THR A 204 -34.64 11.85 22.95
C THR A 204 -33.58 11.27 22.02
N LEU A 205 -33.93 10.96 20.77
CA LEU A 205 -32.98 10.52 19.74
C LEU A 205 -31.89 11.58 19.48
N LYS A 206 -32.27 12.85 19.35
CA LYS A 206 -31.31 13.96 19.16
C LYS A 206 -30.34 14.09 20.33
N ALA A 207 -30.83 13.95 21.57
CA ALA A 207 -29.98 14.00 22.75
C ALA A 207 -28.98 12.83 22.79
N VAL A 208 -29.43 11.62 22.44
CA VAL A 208 -28.56 10.43 22.35
C VAL A 208 -27.50 10.60 21.26
N ASP A 209 -27.88 11.11 20.09
CA ASP A 209 -26.94 11.35 18.98
C ASP A 209 -25.86 12.37 19.36
N LEU A 210 -26.22 13.47 20.03
CA LEU A 210 -25.27 14.47 20.52
C LEU A 210 -24.27 13.86 21.51
N VAL A 211 -24.77 13.11 22.49
CA VAL A 211 -23.90 12.42 23.47
C VAL A 211 -22.99 11.41 22.75
N ARG A 212 -23.50 10.67 21.76
CA ARG A 212 -22.70 9.73 20.96
C ARG A 212 -21.59 10.47 20.20
N GLU A 213 -21.89 11.59 19.56
CA GLU A 213 -20.90 12.37 18.81
C GLU A 213 -19.79 12.94 19.70
N GLU A 214 -20.15 13.52 20.85
CA GLU A 214 -19.19 14.02 21.84
C GLU A 214 -18.29 12.90 22.36
N LEU A 215 -18.90 11.75 22.66
CA LEU A 215 -18.23 10.56 23.12
C LEU A 215 -17.24 10.05 22.05
N CYS A 216 -17.69 9.85 20.81
CA CYS A 216 -16.83 9.42 19.69
C CYS A 216 -15.67 10.40 19.45
N LYS A 217 -15.92 11.72 19.56
CA LYS A 217 -14.87 12.75 19.43
C LYS A 217 -13.84 12.65 20.56
N GLU A 218 -14.29 12.44 21.80
CA GLU A 218 -13.41 12.23 22.94
C GLU A 218 -12.57 10.95 22.75
N TRP A 219 -13.19 9.87 22.26
CA TRP A 219 -12.53 8.59 22.00
C TRP A 219 -11.47 8.73 20.94
N LYS A 220 -11.78 9.40 19.83
CA LYS A 220 -10.83 9.71 18.76
C LYS A 220 -9.60 10.42 19.31
N ASN A 221 -9.77 11.45 20.13
CA ASN A 221 -8.66 12.20 20.71
C ASN A 221 -7.77 11.33 21.62
N LYS A 222 -8.38 10.50 22.46
CA LYS A 222 -7.65 9.59 23.36
C LYS A 222 -6.92 8.48 22.60
N ILE A 223 -7.58 7.88 21.60
CA ILE A 223 -7.01 6.86 20.73
C ILE A 223 -5.84 7.44 19.94
N LYS A 224 -6.01 8.64 19.35
CA LYS A 224 -4.95 9.37 18.63
C LYS A 224 -3.72 9.60 19.50
N ALA A 225 -3.90 10.08 20.73
CA ALA A 225 -2.80 10.27 21.68
C ALA A 225 -2.08 8.96 21.99
N SER A 226 -2.82 7.88 22.22
CA SER A 226 -2.25 6.56 22.48
C SER A 226 -1.54 5.95 21.26
N LEU A 227 -2.08 6.17 20.04
CA LEU A 227 -1.46 5.76 18.79
C LEU A 227 -0.13 6.51 18.58
N LYS A 228 -0.08 7.81 18.86
CA LYS A 228 1.16 8.60 18.78
C LYS A 228 2.25 8.01 19.69
N THR A 229 1.96 7.81 20.97
CA THR A 229 2.92 7.18 21.89
C THR A 229 3.34 5.78 21.42
N ARG A 230 2.39 5.02 20.84
CA ARG A 230 2.68 3.67 20.33
C ARG A 230 3.61 3.71 19.12
N LEU A 231 3.38 4.63 18.19
CA LEU A 231 4.22 4.88 17.00
C LEU A 231 5.62 5.33 17.42
N ASP A 232 5.75 6.27 18.34
CA ASP A 232 7.06 6.73 18.84
C ASP A 232 7.87 5.58 19.43
N ARG A 233 7.21 4.68 20.18
CA ARG A 233 7.84 3.46 20.70
C ARG A 233 8.26 2.50 19.59
N LEU A 234 7.44 2.31 18.56
CA LEU A 234 7.77 1.45 17.42
C LEU A 234 8.95 2.03 16.64
N LYS A 235 8.94 3.33 16.36
CA LYS A 235 10.03 4.06 15.72
C LYS A 235 11.35 3.94 16.49
N SER A 236 11.30 4.10 17.82
CA SER A 236 12.47 3.90 18.68
C SER A 236 12.98 2.45 18.64
N SER A 237 12.08 1.47 18.56
CA SER A 237 12.43 0.06 18.37
C SER A 237 13.06 -0.19 16.99
N GLU A 238 12.60 0.49 15.95
CA GLU A 238 13.14 0.43 14.60
C GLU A 238 14.59 0.93 14.56
N LEU A 239 14.82 2.10 15.14
CA LEU A 239 16.14 2.75 15.19
C LEU A 239 17.17 1.91 15.95
N SER A 240 16.74 1.25 17.02
CA SER A 240 17.58 0.39 17.85
C SER A 240 17.74 -1.03 17.30
N ALA A 241 17.04 -1.39 16.22
CA ALA A 241 17.12 -2.72 15.64
C ALA A 241 18.55 -3.02 15.13
N LYS A 242 19.10 -4.13 15.62
CA LYS A 242 20.40 -4.67 15.18
C LYS A 242 20.27 -5.85 14.21
N LYS A 243 19.06 -6.43 14.10
CA LYS A 243 18.75 -7.63 13.30
C LYS A 243 17.42 -7.44 12.60
N LEU A 244 17.24 -8.10 11.44
CA LEU A 244 15.98 -8.11 10.68
C LEU A 244 14.77 -8.51 11.53
N SER A 245 14.95 -9.49 12.42
CA SER A 245 13.91 -9.93 13.37
C SER A 245 13.49 -8.88 14.40
N GLY A 246 14.28 -7.80 14.53
CA GLY A 246 14.03 -6.67 15.40
C GLY A 246 13.37 -5.48 14.69
N LEU A 247 13.19 -5.54 13.36
CA LEU A 247 12.41 -4.54 12.65
C LEU A 247 10.99 -4.55 13.20
N SER A 248 10.46 -3.36 13.46
CA SER A 248 9.11 -3.18 13.95
C SER A 248 8.16 -3.02 12.77
N GLY A 249 6.85 -3.16 12.99
CA GLY A 249 5.88 -2.79 11.97
C GLY A 249 5.52 -1.30 11.98
N TYR A 250 6.45 -0.44 12.42
CA TYR A 250 6.31 1.02 12.35
C TYR A 250 5.87 1.52 10.97
N PRO A 251 6.54 1.17 9.84
CA PRO A 251 6.17 1.72 8.54
C PRO A 251 4.71 1.47 8.18
N PHE A 252 4.20 0.27 8.46
CA PHE A 252 2.82 -0.10 8.14
C PHE A 252 1.77 0.71 8.92
N LEU A 253 2.15 1.30 10.05
CA LEU A 253 1.27 2.19 10.82
C LEU A 253 1.57 3.67 10.56
N SER A 254 2.66 4.02 9.89
CA SER A 254 2.98 5.40 9.54
C SER A 254 2.55 5.80 8.13
N VAL A 255 2.12 4.84 7.29
CA VAL A 255 1.63 5.11 5.94
C VAL A 255 0.35 5.97 5.89
N LEU A 256 -0.40 6.03 6.99
CA LEU A 256 -1.60 6.85 7.11
C LEU A 256 -1.46 7.89 8.21
N PRO A 257 -2.13 9.05 8.08
CA PRO A 257 -2.24 10.02 9.16
C PRO A 257 -2.84 9.40 10.43
N LEU A 258 -2.38 9.89 11.58
CA LEU A 258 -2.89 9.47 12.89
C LEU A 258 -4.40 9.67 13.03
N ASP A 259 -4.96 10.71 12.42
CA ASP A 259 -6.40 10.97 12.42
C ASP A 259 -7.17 9.85 11.72
N THR A 260 -6.72 9.44 10.54
CA THR A 260 -7.34 8.35 9.76
C THR A 260 -7.28 7.02 10.52
N LEU A 261 -6.16 6.72 11.18
CA LEU A 261 -6.04 5.51 12.00
C LEU A 261 -6.95 5.54 13.23
N ALA A 262 -7.11 6.72 13.85
CA ALA A 262 -8.03 6.89 14.97
C ALA A 262 -9.49 6.76 14.52
N ASP A 263 -9.84 7.27 13.33
CA ASP A 263 -11.17 7.10 12.74
C ASP A 263 -11.50 5.61 12.53
N VAL A 264 -10.61 4.85 11.89
CA VAL A 264 -10.80 3.40 11.71
C VAL A 264 -10.99 2.68 13.04
N ALA A 265 -10.24 3.07 14.08
CA ALA A 265 -10.36 2.47 15.41
C ALA A 265 -11.68 2.83 16.11
N VAL A 266 -12.17 4.07 15.96
CA VAL A 266 -13.46 4.51 16.52
C VAL A 266 -14.62 3.85 15.77
N GLU A 267 -14.59 3.82 14.44
CA GLU A 267 -15.57 3.12 13.60
C GLU A 267 -15.72 1.65 14.05
N GLU A 268 -14.58 0.97 14.26
CA GLU A 268 -14.59 -0.42 14.71
C GLU A 268 -15.09 -0.57 16.15
N ALA A 269 -14.72 0.33 17.06
CA ALA A 269 -15.23 0.31 18.43
C ALA A 269 -16.75 0.51 18.48
N THR A 270 -17.28 1.47 17.72
CA THR A 270 -18.72 1.70 17.58
C THR A 270 -19.43 0.50 16.98
N ARG A 271 -18.87 -0.10 15.92
CA ARG A 271 -19.41 -1.33 15.32
C ARG A 271 -19.46 -2.48 16.34
N LEU A 272 -18.39 -2.68 17.11
CA LEU A 272 -18.34 -3.73 18.12
C LEU A 272 -19.37 -3.51 19.23
N LEU A 273 -19.57 -2.27 19.67
CA LEU A 273 -20.56 -1.96 20.70
C LEU A 273 -21.99 -2.22 20.19
N THR A 274 -22.32 -1.72 19.00
CA THR A 274 -23.66 -1.90 18.39
C THR A 274 -23.99 -3.35 18.09
N GLN A 275 -23.00 -4.19 17.79
CA GLN A 275 -23.22 -5.62 17.46
C GLN A 275 -23.04 -6.56 18.66
N SER A 276 -22.52 -6.07 19.80
CA SER A 276 -22.12 -6.89 20.93
C SER A 276 -23.25 -7.73 21.55
N GLU A 277 -24.49 -7.32 21.36
CA GLU A 277 -25.67 -8.04 21.85
C GLU A 277 -25.99 -9.30 21.04
N SER A 278 -25.65 -9.32 19.75
CA SER A 278 -26.01 -10.42 18.82
C SER A 278 -24.84 -11.34 18.49
N TYR A 279 -23.61 -10.81 18.45
CA TYR A 279 -22.44 -11.57 18.02
C TYR A 279 -21.14 -11.00 18.59
N CYS A 280 -20.30 -11.88 19.15
CA CYS A 280 -18.95 -11.54 19.59
C CYS A 280 -17.92 -12.09 18.58
N PRO A 281 -17.38 -11.26 17.67
CA PRO A 281 -16.36 -11.72 16.73
C PRO A 281 -15.09 -12.16 17.45
N SER A 282 -14.39 -13.15 16.89
CA SER A 282 -13.10 -13.57 17.44
C SER A 282 -12.06 -12.44 17.36
N VAL A 283 -11.15 -12.37 18.34
CA VAL A 283 -10.05 -11.39 18.36
C VAL A 283 -9.24 -11.43 17.07
N TYR A 284 -9.00 -12.62 16.52
CA TYR A 284 -8.28 -12.80 15.26
C TYR A 284 -8.99 -12.17 14.06
N TYR A 285 -10.32 -12.30 14.01
CA TYR A 285 -11.15 -11.67 12.99
C TYR A 285 -11.04 -10.14 13.09
N ILE A 286 -11.21 -9.56 14.28
CA ILE A 286 -11.11 -8.11 14.50
C ILE A 286 -9.73 -7.59 14.07
N GLN A 287 -8.66 -8.30 14.42
CA GLN A 287 -7.29 -7.94 14.02
C GLN A 287 -7.09 -7.98 12.49
N THR A 288 -7.63 -9.00 11.83
CA THR A 288 -7.56 -9.09 10.37
C THR A 288 -8.35 -7.98 9.70
N ASP A 289 -9.59 -7.74 10.17
CA ASP A 289 -10.50 -6.77 9.60
C ASP A 289 -10.00 -5.33 9.76
N LEU A 290 -9.51 -4.96 10.95
CA LEU A 290 -8.83 -3.67 11.17
C LEU A 290 -7.62 -3.48 10.23
N GLY A 291 -6.81 -4.52 10.06
CA GLY A 291 -5.67 -4.48 9.14
C GLY A 291 -6.08 -4.23 7.69
N ARG A 292 -7.15 -4.90 7.23
CA ARG A 292 -7.73 -4.70 5.89
C ARG A 292 -8.32 -3.32 5.70
N LYS A 293 -9.05 -2.80 6.70
CA LYS A 293 -9.59 -1.44 6.68
C LYS A 293 -8.49 -0.40 6.52
N VAL A 294 -7.41 -0.53 7.29
CA VAL A 294 -6.24 0.36 7.17
C VAL A 294 -5.61 0.24 5.79
N PHE A 295 -5.37 -0.97 5.29
CA PHE A 295 -4.79 -1.16 3.96
C PHE A 295 -5.64 -0.54 2.85
N ARG A 296 -6.97 -0.72 2.88
CA ARG A 296 -7.89 -0.10 1.92
C ARG A 296 -7.82 1.43 1.94
N ARG A 297 -7.80 2.03 3.14
CA ARG A 297 -7.65 3.50 3.29
C ARG A 297 -6.32 3.98 2.70
N PHE A 298 -5.27 3.20 2.88
CA PHE A 298 -3.95 3.46 2.31
C PHE A 298 -3.94 3.35 0.78
N GLU A 299 -4.53 2.30 0.22
CA GLU A 299 -4.65 2.11 -1.23
C GLU A 299 -5.42 3.28 -1.88
N VAL A 300 -6.56 3.65 -1.31
CA VAL A 300 -7.32 4.83 -1.74
C VAL A 300 -6.45 6.08 -1.67
N ALA A 301 -5.80 6.36 -0.53
CA ALA A 301 -4.94 7.54 -0.39
C ALA A 301 -3.79 7.57 -1.43
N SER A 302 -3.23 6.41 -1.78
CA SER A 302 -2.15 6.26 -2.77
C SER A 302 -2.62 6.50 -4.21
N ASN A 303 -3.89 6.17 -4.49
CA ASN A 303 -4.53 6.36 -5.78
C ASN A 303 -5.14 7.76 -5.93
N LEU A 304 -5.34 8.49 -4.83
CA LEU A 304 -5.83 9.87 -4.85
C LEU A 304 -4.72 10.91 -5.10
N GLU A 305 -3.52 10.50 -5.51
CA GLU A 305 -2.52 11.47 -5.92
C GLU A 305 -3.00 12.31 -7.10
N PRO A 306 -2.77 13.64 -7.11
CA PRO A 306 -3.37 14.56 -8.09
C PRO A 306 -3.08 14.18 -9.54
N GLU A 307 -1.90 13.63 -9.80
CA GLU A 307 -1.49 13.21 -11.14
C GLU A 307 -2.23 11.95 -11.60
N PHE A 308 -2.41 10.99 -10.69
CA PHE A 308 -3.19 9.79 -10.97
C PHE A 308 -4.65 10.16 -11.24
N LEU A 309 -5.24 11.02 -10.40
CA LEU A 309 -6.62 11.50 -10.58
C LEU A 309 -6.82 12.21 -11.91
N LYS A 310 -5.89 13.09 -12.32
CA LYS A 310 -5.96 13.74 -13.64
C LYS A 310 -5.91 12.73 -14.79
N SER A 311 -5.05 11.73 -14.68
CA SER A 311 -4.95 10.65 -15.68
C SER A 311 -6.24 9.81 -15.71
N PHE A 312 -6.80 9.52 -14.54
CA PHE A 312 -8.03 8.76 -14.38
C PHE A 312 -9.24 9.54 -14.93
N ASP A 313 -9.38 10.82 -14.59
CA ASP A 313 -10.41 11.73 -15.13
C ASP A 313 -10.29 11.85 -16.66
N SER A 314 -9.07 12.00 -17.18
CA SER A 314 -8.82 12.06 -18.63
C SER A 314 -9.18 10.74 -19.31
N THR A 315 -8.85 9.60 -18.70
CA THR A 315 -9.15 8.28 -19.24
C THR A 315 -10.65 8.00 -19.22
N TYR A 316 -11.33 8.39 -18.14
CA TYR A 316 -12.78 8.20 -18.00
C TYR A 316 -13.58 9.16 -18.89
N SER A 317 -13.11 10.40 -19.07
CA SER A 317 -13.67 11.35 -20.05
C SER A 317 -13.53 10.83 -21.47
N HIS A 318 -12.39 10.20 -21.78
CA HIS A 318 -12.18 9.56 -23.07
C HIS A 318 -13.04 8.30 -23.24
N TYR A 319 -13.16 7.46 -22.20
CA TYR A 319 -14.02 6.28 -22.21
C TYR A 319 -15.50 6.63 -22.41
N SER A 320 -15.97 7.69 -21.75
CA SER A 320 -17.35 8.16 -21.87
C SER A 320 -17.63 8.88 -23.19
N GLY A 321 -16.64 9.56 -23.78
CA GLY A 321 -16.75 10.14 -25.12
C GLY A 321 -16.62 9.12 -26.26
N ASP A 322 -15.78 8.09 -26.07
CA ASP A 322 -15.50 7.04 -27.04
C ASP A 322 -15.91 5.66 -26.49
N ILE A 323 -17.20 5.47 -26.18
CA ILE A 323 -17.72 4.14 -25.78
C ILE A 323 -17.49 3.09 -26.90
N GLN A 324 -17.10 3.52 -28.10
CA GLN A 324 -16.71 2.67 -29.22
C GLN A 324 -15.21 2.26 -29.26
N ASN A 325 -14.34 2.82 -28.42
CA ASN A 325 -12.87 2.66 -28.53
C ASN A 325 -12.20 2.29 -27.18
N ILE A 326 -12.66 1.17 -26.59
CA ILE A 326 -12.28 0.69 -25.25
C ILE A 326 -10.92 -0.04 -25.24
N ASN A 327 -9.83 0.61 -25.68
CA ASN A 327 -8.50 -0.05 -25.71
C ASN A 327 -7.40 0.66 -24.93
N LYS A 328 -7.72 1.67 -24.11
CA LYS A 328 -6.75 2.25 -23.18
C LYS A 328 -6.80 1.52 -21.84
N ARG A 329 -5.75 0.75 -21.56
CA ARG A 329 -5.52 0.17 -20.23
C ARG A 329 -5.39 1.30 -19.21
N LEU A 330 -6.16 1.20 -18.12
CA LEU A 330 -6.05 2.12 -17.01
C LEU A 330 -4.62 2.04 -16.44
N PRO A 331 -4.03 3.19 -16.06
CA PRO A 331 -2.81 3.16 -15.26
C PRO A 331 -3.13 2.45 -13.95
N GLU A 332 -2.61 1.24 -13.77
CA GLU A 332 -2.63 0.59 -12.46
C GLU A 332 -1.33 0.97 -11.75
N ARG A 333 -1.44 1.59 -10.56
CA ARG A 333 -0.33 1.55 -9.61
C ARG A 333 -0.41 0.20 -8.90
N PRO A 334 0.54 -0.72 -9.10
CA PRO A 334 0.53 -1.99 -8.39
C PRO A 334 0.94 -1.73 -6.94
N VAL A 335 0.00 -1.29 -6.11
CA VAL A 335 0.14 -1.41 -4.65
C VAL A 335 0.06 -2.90 -4.38
N LYS A 336 1.21 -3.53 -4.10
CA LYS A 336 1.21 -4.95 -3.72
C LYS A 336 0.41 -5.11 -2.44
N ASP A 337 -0.56 -6.01 -2.47
CA ASP A 337 -1.35 -6.39 -1.31
C ASP A 337 -0.48 -6.64 -0.09
N TRP A 338 -0.88 -6.06 1.05
CA TRP A 338 -0.27 -6.43 2.32
C TRP A 338 -0.52 -7.89 2.61
N SER A 339 0.55 -8.62 2.93
CA SER A 339 0.41 -10.00 3.39
C SER A 339 -0.54 -10.08 4.59
N HIS A 340 -1.26 -11.19 4.70
CA HIS A 340 -2.19 -11.44 5.81
C HIS A 340 -1.54 -11.24 7.19
N SER A 341 -0.25 -11.59 7.32
CA SER A 341 0.55 -11.34 8.52
C SER A 341 0.72 -9.86 8.86
N ILE A 342 0.89 -9.00 7.85
CA ILE A 342 0.97 -7.54 8.05
C ILE A 342 -0.40 -7.00 8.47
N GLN A 343 -1.47 -7.43 7.81
CA GLN A 343 -2.84 -7.03 8.17
C GLN A 343 -3.13 -7.35 9.65
N ILE A 344 -2.87 -8.58 10.08
CA ILE A 344 -3.03 -8.98 11.49
C ILE A 344 -2.13 -8.15 12.41
N PHE A 345 -0.88 -7.87 12.02
CA PHE A 345 0.01 -7.04 12.82
C PHE A 345 -0.59 -5.65 13.06
N VAL A 346 -1.00 -4.97 11.98
CA VAL A 346 -1.57 -3.63 12.03
C VAL A 346 -2.82 -3.62 12.89
N GLY A 347 -3.79 -4.50 12.61
CA GLY A 347 -5.02 -4.53 13.38
C GLY A 347 -4.82 -4.96 14.83
N ARG A 348 -3.83 -5.79 15.15
CA ARG A 348 -3.44 -6.08 16.54
C ARG A 348 -2.92 -4.85 17.27
N GLU A 349 -2.16 -3.99 16.61
CA GLU A 349 -1.66 -2.76 17.22
C GLU A 349 -2.78 -1.73 17.45
N LEU A 350 -3.72 -1.59 16.51
CA LEU A 350 -4.93 -0.77 16.69
C LEU A 350 -5.81 -1.32 17.82
N LEU A 351 -6.07 -2.64 17.83
CA LEU A 351 -6.90 -3.27 18.85
C LEU A 351 -6.32 -3.12 20.25
N LYS A 352 -4.98 -3.17 20.40
CA LYS A 352 -4.33 -2.88 21.70
C LYS A 352 -4.66 -1.48 22.20
N VAL A 353 -4.66 -0.48 21.32
CA VAL A 353 -5.01 0.90 21.70
C VAL A 353 -6.47 0.99 22.13
N ILE A 354 -7.38 0.39 21.35
CA ILE A 354 -8.80 0.33 21.68
C ILE A 354 -9.00 -0.32 23.07
N LEU A 355 -8.44 -1.50 23.29
CA LEU A 355 -8.59 -2.24 24.55
C LEU A 355 -7.93 -1.54 25.75
N MET A 356 -6.77 -0.91 25.57
CA MET A 356 -6.12 -0.11 26.62
C MET A 356 -7.02 1.02 27.09
N TRP A 357 -7.72 1.65 26.14
CA TRP A 357 -8.61 2.74 26.44
C TRP A 357 -9.93 2.26 27.08
N ILE A 358 -10.55 1.17 26.57
CA ILE A 358 -11.73 0.55 27.19
C ILE A 358 -11.44 0.17 28.66
N ARG A 359 -10.28 -0.44 28.92
CA ARG A 359 -9.87 -0.78 30.30
C ARG A 359 -9.76 0.43 31.21
N LYS A 360 -9.32 1.59 30.69
CA LYS A 360 -9.24 2.83 31.48
C LYS A 360 -10.62 3.39 31.83
N ILE A 361 -11.63 3.17 30.99
CA ILE A 361 -13.01 3.55 31.31
C ILE A 361 -13.59 2.61 32.33
N LEU A 362 -13.47 1.30 32.11
CA LEU A 362 -13.98 0.29 33.04
C LEU A 362 -13.34 0.37 34.43
N ALA A 363 -12.16 0.98 34.56
CA ALA A 363 -11.52 1.24 35.85
C ALA A 363 -11.97 2.56 36.51
N ARG A 364 -12.69 3.42 35.80
CA ARG A 364 -13.25 4.68 36.32
C ARG A 364 -14.72 4.55 36.72
N ILE A 365 -15.43 3.63 36.07
CA ILE A 365 -16.74 3.12 36.51
C ILE A 365 -16.49 2.19 37.70
#